data_AF-A0A7G9SHZ5-F1
#
_entry.id   AF-A0A7G9SHZ5-F1
#
_cell.length_a   1.000
_cell.length_b   1.000
_cell.length_c   1.000
_cell.angle_alpha   90.00
_cell.angle_beta   90.00
_cell.angle_gamma   90.00
#
_symmetry.space_group_name_H-M   'P 1'
#
loop_
_entity.id
_entity.type
_entity.pdbx_description
1 polymer ?
#
loop_
_entity_poly.entity_id
_entity_poly.type
_entity_poly.pdbx_seq_one_letter_code
_entity_poly.pdbx_strand_id
1 'polypeptide(L)'
;MNSLWSYFWPLFALGLVLGAIARTTAYRHRLGRRALVIGGAVALAATAAWHMYAAPPFVASVERTTRQALTYYEMARIDARLQRGPLTRDLLLRGQADDWQRGELVRVLSQVPGVGKARWGRNPYGIPMILEGIGATLLGFLLGMALGYLVEWHRRHNAQWSW
;
A
#
# COMPACT_ATOMS: atom_id res chain seq x y z
N MET A 1 -6.36 -14.27 -0.58
CA MET A 1 -5.69 -12.98 -0.31
C MET A 1 -6.39 -11.90 -1.11
N ASN A 2 -6.78 -10.77 -0.52
CA ASN A 2 -7.39 -9.67 -1.29
C ASN A 2 -6.31 -8.94 -2.11
N SER A 3 -6.67 -8.33 -3.23
CA SER A 3 -5.73 -7.59 -4.10
C SER A 3 -5.03 -6.42 -3.40
N LEU A 4 -5.55 -5.99 -2.25
CA LEU A 4 -4.93 -4.99 -1.39
C LEU A 4 -3.65 -5.52 -0.76
N TRP A 5 -3.75 -6.64 -0.05
CA TRP A 5 -2.61 -7.27 0.59
C TRP A 5 -1.53 -7.68 -0.42
N SER A 6 -1.90 -8.10 -1.63
CA SER A 6 -0.92 -8.40 -2.69
C SER A 6 -0.05 -7.21 -3.08
N TYR A 7 -0.56 -5.96 -2.99
CA TYR A 7 0.20 -4.75 -3.31
C TYR A 7 1.06 -4.26 -2.14
N PHE A 8 0.51 -4.28 -0.91
CA PHE A 8 1.18 -3.72 0.27
C PHE A 8 2.13 -4.68 0.97
N TRP A 9 1.88 -5.99 0.91
CA TRP A 9 2.72 -6.99 1.56
C TRP A 9 4.18 -6.95 1.08
N PRO A 10 4.46 -6.84 -0.24
CA PRO A 10 5.84 -6.70 -0.72
C PRO A 10 6.54 -5.44 -0.19
N LEU A 11 5.83 -4.30 -0.12
CA LEU A 11 6.37 -3.05 0.40
C LEU A 11 6.69 -3.14 1.89
N PHE A 12 5.75 -3.69 2.67
CA PHE A 12 5.94 -3.91 4.09
C PHE A 12 7.09 -4.88 4.36
N ALA A 13 7.13 -6.02 3.66
CA ALA A 13 8.19 -7.03 3.80
C ALA A 13 9.55 -6.47 3.40
N LEU A 14 9.62 -5.69 2.31
CA LEU A 14 10.83 -5.01 1.88
C LEU A 14 11.32 -4.03 2.95
N GLY A 15 10.43 -3.18 3.46
CA GLY A 15 10.72 -2.29 4.57
C GLY A 15 11.30 -3.05 5.76
N LEU A 16 10.62 -4.12 6.18
CA LEU A 16 11.03 -4.97 7.31
C LEU A 16 12.42 -5.56 7.14
N VAL A 17 12.72 -6.14 5.98
CA VAL A 17 14.05 -6.70 5.68
C VAL A 17 15.12 -5.61 5.69
N LEU A 18 14.87 -4.48 5.02
CA LEU A 18 15.82 -3.37 4.97
C LEU A 18 16.06 -2.75 6.35
N GLY A 19 15.03 -2.65 7.18
CA GLY A 19 15.13 -2.16 8.56
C GLY A 19 15.99 -3.07 9.43
N ALA A 20 15.79 -4.39 9.33
CA ALA A 20 16.59 -5.37 10.06
C ALA A 20 18.07 -5.33 9.64
N ILE A 21 18.34 -5.26 8.33
CA ILE A 21 19.71 -5.14 7.80
C ILE A 21 20.36 -3.82 8.20
N ALA A 22 19.65 -2.69 8.07
CA ALA A 22 20.17 -1.37 8.46
C ALA A 22 20.52 -1.33 9.95
N ARG A 23 19.69 -1.92 10.82
CA ARG A 23 19.95 -1.97 12.26
C ARG A 23 21.15 -2.83 12.61
N THR A 24 21.24 -4.03 12.04
CA THR A 24 22.35 -4.96 12.31
C THR A 24 23.69 -4.42 11.81
N THR A 25 23.72 -3.81 10.63
CA THR A 25 24.92 -3.16 10.07
C THR A 25 25.34 -1.94 10.87
N ALA A 26 24.39 -1.11 11.34
CA ALA A 26 24.66 0.04 12.20
C ALA A 26 25.39 -0.36 13.49
N TYR A 27 25.03 -1.51 14.09
CA TYR A 27 25.69 -2.06 15.27
C TYR A 27 27.06 -2.66 14.98
N ARG A 28 27.20 -3.43 13.89
CA ARG A 28 28.44 -4.16 13.58
C ARG A 28 29.58 -3.27 13.11
N HIS A 29 29.30 -2.29 12.26
CA HIS A 29 30.35 -1.57 11.53
C HIS A 29 30.65 -0.17 12.08
N ARG A 30 30.13 0.18 13.27
CA ARG A 30 30.17 1.55 13.84
C ARG A 30 29.68 2.65 12.86
N LEU A 31 29.01 2.27 11.77
CA LEU A 31 28.43 3.20 10.78
C LEU A 31 27.34 4.09 11.41
N GLY A 32 26.79 3.65 12.56
CA GLY A 32 25.91 4.47 13.39
C GLY A 32 24.69 4.96 12.62
N ARG A 33 24.40 6.26 12.74
CA ARG A 33 23.24 6.90 12.10
C ARG A 33 23.26 6.82 10.56
N ARG A 34 24.44 6.71 9.93
CA ARG A 34 24.56 6.70 8.46
C ARG A 34 23.90 5.46 7.85
N ALA A 35 24.07 4.29 8.47
CA ALA A 35 23.45 3.05 8.00
C ALA A 35 21.90 3.13 8.03
N LEU A 36 21.33 3.81 9.04
CA LEU A 36 19.88 4.00 9.14
C LEU A 36 19.35 4.93 8.05
N VAL A 37 20.06 6.04 7.79
CA VAL A 37 19.69 7.00 6.74
C VAL A 37 19.76 6.35 5.35
N ILE A 38 20.84 5.61 5.07
CA ILE A 38 21.01 4.89 3.81
C ILE A 38 19.91 3.82 3.67
N GLY A 39 19.66 3.02 4.72
CA GLY A 39 18.61 2.00 4.71
C GLY A 39 17.21 2.59 4.45
N GLY A 40 16.89 3.72 5.10
CA GLY A 40 15.64 4.44 4.87
C GLY A 40 15.52 4.98 3.45
N ALA A 41 16.58 5.60 2.93
CA ALA A 41 16.60 6.11 1.55
C ALA A 41 16.41 4.99 0.52
N VAL A 42 17.07 3.84 0.71
CA VAL A 42 16.91 2.66 -0.15
C VAL A 42 15.48 2.13 -0.09
N ALA A 43 14.86 2.08 1.10
CA ALA A 43 13.49 1.62 1.26
C ALA A 43 12.49 2.53 0.52
N LEU A 44 12.67 3.85 0.59
CA LEU A 44 11.84 4.82 -0.13
C LEU A 44 12.03 4.71 -1.65
N ALA A 45 13.27 4.60 -2.13
CA ALA A 45 13.56 4.44 -3.56
C ALA A 45 12.92 3.16 -4.12
N ALA A 46 13.05 2.05 -3.40
CA ALA A 46 12.43 0.79 -3.78
C ALA A 46 10.89 0.85 -3.74
N THR A 47 10.31 1.59 -2.80
CA THR A 47 8.86 1.85 -2.77
C THR A 47 8.38 2.60 -4.00
N ALA A 48 9.11 3.64 -4.41
CA ALA A 48 8.80 4.39 -5.61
C ALA A 48 8.88 3.51 -6.87
N ALA A 49 9.94 2.70 -6.98
CA ALA A 49 10.10 1.75 -8.09
C ALA A 49 8.97 0.71 -8.13
N TRP A 50 8.62 0.12 -6.99
CA TRP A 50 7.51 -0.83 -6.90
C TRP A 50 6.17 -0.19 -7.29
N HIS A 51 5.93 1.05 -6.84
CA HIS A 51 4.72 1.77 -7.19
C HIS A 51 4.57 1.96 -8.70
N MET A 52 5.64 2.34 -9.40
CA MET A 52 5.64 2.50 -10.85
C MET A 52 5.34 1.18 -11.59
N TYR A 53 5.82 0.06 -11.05
CA TYR A 53 5.64 -1.26 -11.65
C TYR A 53 4.26 -1.87 -11.37
N ALA A 54 3.83 -1.87 -10.10
CA ALA A 54 2.67 -2.63 -9.64
C ALA A 54 1.35 -1.86 -9.71
N ALA A 55 1.38 -0.53 -9.78
CA ALA A 55 0.15 0.27 -9.83
C ALA A 55 -0.69 0.05 -11.11
N PRO A 56 -0.11 0.09 -12.33
CA PRO A 56 -0.90 -0.05 -13.56
C PRO A 56 -1.72 -1.34 -13.67
N PRO A 57 -1.16 -2.55 -13.45
CA PRO A 57 -1.93 -3.79 -13.56
C PRO A 57 -3.02 -3.90 -12.49
N PHE A 58 -2.76 -3.37 -11.28
CA PHE A 58 -3.77 -3.32 -10.22
C PHE A 58 -4.97 -2.46 -10.62
N VAL A 59 -4.73 -1.23 -11.09
CA VAL A 59 -5.79 -0.31 -11.55
C VAL A 59 -6.61 -0.95 -12.68
N ALA A 60 -5.91 -1.51 -13.68
CA ALA A 60 -6.56 -2.15 -14.82
C ALA A 60 -7.45 -3.33 -14.41
N SER A 61 -7.05 -4.12 -13.40
CA SER A 61 -7.87 -5.22 -12.89
C SER A 61 -9.15 -4.71 -12.24
N VAL A 62 -9.07 -3.69 -11.37
CA VAL A 62 -10.24 -3.15 -10.66
C VAL A 62 -11.22 -2.49 -11.63
N GLU A 63 -10.71 -1.70 -12.58
CA GLU A 63 -11.55 -1.05 -13.60
C GLU A 63 -12.25 -2.08 -14.49
N ARG A 64 -11.56 -3.16 -14.86
CA ARG A 64 -12.15 -4.25 -15.65
C ARG A 64 -13.28 -4.96 -14.89
N THR A 65 -13.04 -5.34 -13.64
CA THR A 65 -14.07 -5.99 -12.81
C THR A 65 -15.27 -5.07 -12.58
N THR A 66 -15.01 -3.79 -12.33
CA THR A 66 -16.07 -2.78 -12.19
C THR A 66 -16.88 -2.64 -13.46
N ARG A 67 -16.23 -2.61 -14.63
CA ARG A 67 -16.91 -2.51 -15.91
C ARG A 67 -17.80 -3.72 -16.18
N GLN A 68 -17.34 -4.92 -15.84
CA GLN A 68 -18.15 -6.14 -15.91
C GLN A 68 -19.38 -6.06 -15.01
N ALA A 69 -19.22 -5.57 -13.78
CA ALA A 69 -20.35 -5.36 -12.87
C ALA A 69 -21.36 -4.35 -13.44
N LEU A 70 -20.91 -3.21 -13.96
CA LEU A 70 -21.80 -2.22 -14.58
C LEU A 70 -22.54 -2.78 -15.80
N THR A 71 -21.88 -3.57 -16.63
CA THR A 71 -22.54 -4.25 -17.77
C THR A 71 -23.59 -5.25 -17.28
N TYR A 72 -23.28 -6.01 -16.22
CA TYR A 72 -24.21 -6.99 -15.64
C TYR A 72 -25.50 -6.34 -15.11
N TYR A 73 -25.39 -5.14 -14.52
CA TYR A 73 -26.54 -4.36 -14.04
C TYR A 73 -27.19 -3.46 -15.11
N GLU A 74 -26.84 -3.64 -16.40
CA GLU A 74 -27.34 -2.82 -17.52
C GLU A 74 -27.00 -1.31 -17.42
N MET A 75 -26.04 -0.95 -16.57
CA MET A 75 -25.59 0.41 -16.31
C MET A 75 -24.36 0.80 -17.14
N ALA A 76 -24.25 0.29 -18.37
CA ALA A 76 -23.07 0.47 -19.22
C ALA A 76 -22.77 1.94 -19.57
N ARG A 77 -23.73 2.85 -19.44
CA ARG A 77 -23.55 4.30 -19.68
C ARG A 77 -22.84 5.03 -18.54
N ILE A 78 -22.68 4.39 -17.39
CA ILE A 78 -21.96 4.96 -16.25
C ILE A 78 -20.47 4.70 -16.44
N ASP A 79 -19.68 5.77 -16.36
CA ASP A 79 -18.22 5.70 -16.31
C ASP A 79 -17.82 5.49 -14.85
N ALA A 80 -17.04 4.44 -14.60
CA ALA A 80 -16.48 4.16 -13.30
C ALA A 80 -14.98 4.05 -13.45
N ARG A 81 -14.28 5.06 -12.92
CA ARG A 81 -12.83 5.10 -12.96
C ARG A 81 -12.29 4.99 -11.57
N LEU A 82 -11.24 4.19 -11.43
CA LEU A 82 -10.49 4.19 -10.19
C LEU A 82 -9.70 5.49 -10.15
N GLN A 83 -9.96 6.31 -9.13
CA GLN A 83 -9.25 7.56 -8.99
C GLN A 83 -7.76 7.25 -8.78
N ARG A 84 -6.89 7.76 -9.68
CA ARG A 84 -5.43 7.47 -9.66
C ARG A 84 -4.68 8.07 -8.45
N GLY A 85 -5.38 8.81 -7.61
CA GLY A 85 -5.18 8.87 -6.15
C GLY A 85 -6.57 9.03 -5.53
N PRO A 86 -6.92 8.47 -4.35
CA PRO A 86 -6.08 8.40 -3.16
C PRO A 86 -6.26 7.14 -2.27
N LEU A 87 -5.77 7.22 -1.03
CA LEU A 87 -5.73 6.26 0.09
C LEU A 87 -6.90 5.26 0.17
N THR A 88 -8.12 5.74 0.07
CA THR A 88 -9.26 4.88 -0.19
C THR A 88 -9.40 4.80 -1.69
N ARG A 89 -9.32 3.59 -2.24
CA ARG A 89 -9.52 3.31 -3.66
C ARG A 89 -10.94 3.69 -4.02
N ASP A 90 -11.09 4.98 -4.28
CA ASP A 90 -12.33 5.68 -4.48
C ASP A 90 -12.72 5.43 -5.92
N LEU A 91 -13.69 4.55 -6.09
CA LEU A 91 -14.30 4.36 -7.39
C LEU A 91 -15.21 5.56 -7.64
N LEU A 92 -14.77 6.42 -8.57
CA LEU A 92 -15.51 7.62 -8.92
C LEU A 92 -16.50 7.28 -10.03
N LEU A 93 -17.78 7.34 -9.69
CA LEU A 93 -18.88 7.09 -10.60
C LEU A 93 -19.33 8.40 -11.27
N ARG A 94 -19.53 8.36 -12.58
CA ARG A 94 -19.98 9.49 -13.41
C ARG A 94 -21.00 9.01 -14.46
N GLY A 95 -21.99 9.83 -14.77
CA GLY A 95 -23.05 9.49 -15.74
C GLY A 95 -24.43 10.01 -15.31
N GLN A 96 -25.46 9.58 -16.03
CA GLN A 96 -26.85 9.82 -15.65
C GLN A 96 -27.38 8.57 -14.92
N ALA A 97 -27.86 8.77 -13.71
CA ALA A 97 -28.53 7.78 -12.87
C ALA A 97 -29.45 8.55 -11.90
N ASP A 98 -30.59 7.97 -11.55
CA ASP A 98 -31.47 8.49 -10.50
C ASP A 98 -30.87 8.26 -9.10
N ASP A 99 -31.44 8.88 -8.07
CA ASP A 99 -30.87 8.83 -6.72
C ASP A 99 -30.86 7.43 -6.10
N TRP A 100 -31.85 6.60 -6.46
CA TRP A 100 -31.89 5.20 -6.02
C TRP A 100 -30.78 4.39 -6.67
N GLN A 101 -30.64 4.48 -8.00
CA GLN A 101 -29.57 3.84 -8.78
C GLN A 101 -28.19 4.26 -8.28
N ARG A 102 -28.00 5.55 -7.95
CA ARG A 102 -26.73 6.05 -7.40
C ARG A 102 -26.39 5.39 -6.07
N GLY A 103 -27.36 5.32 -5.16
CA GLY A 103 -27.17 4.69 -3.85
C GLY A 103 -26.86 3.19 -3.98
N GLU A 104 -27.61 2.50 -4.83
CA GLU A 104 -27.46 1.06 -5.03
C GLU A 104 -26.13 0.70 -5.71
N LEU A 105 -25.72 1.44 -6.74
CA LEU A 105 -24.43 1.23 -7.39
C LEU A 105 -23.27 1.52 -6.45
N VAL A 106 -23.36 2.55 -5.60
CA VAL A 106 -22.33 2.79 -4.57
C VAL A 106 -22.24 1.60 -3.62
N ARG A 107 -23.39 1.06 -3.16
CA ARG A 107 -23.45 -0.10 -2.27
C ARG A 107 -22.82 -1.34 -2.91
N VAL A 108 -23.24 -1.70 -4.12
CA VAL A 108 -22.75 -2.88 -4.83
C VAL A 108 -21.27 -2.73 -5.19
N LEU A 109 -20.86 -1.60 -5.77
CA LEU A 109 -19.48 -1.41 -6.22
C LEU A 109 -18.49 -1.24 -5.06
N SER A 110 -18.97 -0.84 -3.87
CA SER A 110 -18.13 -0.86 -2.65
C SER A 110 -17.71 -2.28 -2.22
N GLN A 111 -18.41 -3.32 -2.70
CA GLN A 111 -18.08 -4.72 -2.42
C GLN A 111 -17.06 -5.31 -3.41
N VAL A 112 -16.72 -4.59 -4.47
CA VAL A 112 -15.73 -5.06 -5.47
C VAL A 112 -14.36 -5.21 -4.79
N PRO A 113 -13.70 -6.38 -4.91
CA PRO A 113 -12.41 -6.59 -4.30
C PRO A 113 -11.38 -5.54 -4.74
N GLY A 114 -10.86 -4.80 -3.77
CA GLY A 114 -9.90 -3.74 -4.02
C GLY A 114 -10.52 -2.37 -4.22
N VAL A 115 -11.83 -2.18 -4.17
CA VAL A 115 -12.45 -0.86 -4.00
C VAL A 115 -12.51 -0.55 -2.50
N GLY A 116 -12.04 0.63 -2.11
CA GLY A 116 -12.08 1.07 -0.71
C GLY A 116 -13.37 1.81 -0.39
N LYS A 117 -13.83 2.62 -1.34
CA LYS A 117 -15.10 3.35 -1.26
C LYS A 117 -15.59 3.60 -2.69
N ALA A 118 -16.89 3.58 -2.91
CA ALA A 118 -17.48 4.07 -4.15
C ALA A 118 -18.19 5.39 -3.85
N ARG A 119 -18.07 6.38 -4.74
CA ARG A 119 -18.79 7.64 -4.59
C ARG A 119 -19.13 8.25 -5.94
N TRP A 120 -20.23 8.98 -5.94
CA TRP A 120 -20.54 9.93 -7.00
C TRP A 120 -19.81 11.24 -6.76
N GLY A 121 -19.18 11.79 -7.79
CA GLY A 121 -18.51 13.07 -7.63
C GLY A 121 -17.73 13.54 -8.85
N ARG A 122 -17.45 14.85 -8.86
CA ARG A 122 -16.58 15.48 -9.86
C ARG A 122 -15.15 15.69 -9.34
N ASN A 123 -14.96 15.68 -8.02
CA ASN A 123 -13.72 16.13 -7.42
C ASN A 123 -12.69 15.00 -7.25
N PRO A 124 -11.52 15.08 -7.93
CA PRO A 124 -10.52 14.01 -7.95
C PRO A 124 -9.43 14.16 -6.87
N TYR A 125 -9.64 14.92 -5.80
CA TYR A 125 -8.61 15.11 -4.76
C TYR A 125 -8.74 14.12 -3.62
N GLY A 126 -7.60 13.52 -3.27
CA GLY A 126 -7.27 12.96 -1.95
C GLY A 126 -5.79 12.56 -1.91
N ILE A 127 -5.37 11.88 -0.84
CA ILE A 127 -3.97 11.51 -0.56
C ILE A 127 -3.40 10.43 -1.51
N PRO A 128 -2.36 10.70 -2.33
CA PRO A 128 -1.79 9.78 -3.32
C PRO A 128 -1.40 8.37 -2.82
N MET A 129 -1.62 7.33 -3.64
CA MET A 129 -1.27 5.92 -3.33
C MET A 129 0.24 5.71 -3.03
N ILE A 130 1.11 6.55 -3.60
CA ILE A 130 2.53 6.53 -3.26
C ILE A 130 2.78 6.84 -1.78
N LEU A 131 1.98 7.72 -1.16
CA LEU A 131 2.12 8.08 0.25
C LEU A 131 1.73 6.92 1.18
N GLU A 132 0.77 6.08 0.79
CA GLU A 132 0.47 4.84 1.50
C GLU A 132 1.59 3.83 1.39
N GLY A 133 2.11 3.66 0.17
CA GLY A 133 3.23 2.78 -0.06
C GLY A 133 4.41 3.19 0.81
N ILE A 134 4.68 4.49 0.88
CA ILE A 134 5.68 5.07 1.78
C ILE A 134 5.34 4.75 3.24
N GLY A 135 4.09 4.94 3.68
CA GLY A 135 3.66 4.61 5.03
C GLY A 135 3.86 3.13 5.41
N ALA A 136 3.42 2.22 4.54
CA ALA A 136 3.58 0.77 4.73
C ALA A 136 5.06 0.36 4.78
N THR A 137 5.88 0.91 3.87
CA THR A 137 7.32 0.66 3.87
C THR A 137 8.00 1.22 5.12
N LEU A 138 7.66 2.44 5.54
CA LEU A 138 8.21 3.05 6.76
C LEU A 138 7.83 2.23 7.99
N LEU A 139 6.57 1.77 8.08
CA LEU A 139 6.11 0.94 9.19
C LEU A 139 6.84 -0.41 9.21
N GLY A 140 6.98 -1.06 8.05
CA GLY A 140 7.81 -2.25 7.90
C GLY A 140 9.25 -2.00 8.33
N PHE A 141 9.86 -0.91 7.86
CA PHE A 141 11.24 -0.52 8.18
C PHE A 141 11.46 -0.29 9.68
N LEU A 142 10.57 0.44 10.35
CA LEU A 142 10.61 0.64 11.79
C LEU A 142 10.51 -0.70 12.56
N LEU A 143 9.61 -1.58 12.13
CA LEU A 143 9.44 -2.89 12.75
C LEU A 143 10.68 -3.79 12.53
N GLY A 144 11.24 -3.77 11.32
CA GLY A 144 12.51 -4.42 11.00
C GLY A 144 13.65 -3.94 11.88
N MET A 145 13.75 -2.63 12.11
CA MET A 145 14.74 -2.06 13.03
C MET A 145 14.51 -2.53 14.48
N ALA A 146 13.27 -2.60 14.94
CA ALA A 146 12.94 -3.09 16.27
C ALA A 146 13.34 -4.57 16.42
N LEU A 147 13.05 -5.41 15.44
CA LEU A 147 13.48 -6.82 15.42
C LEU A 147 15.00 -6.96 15.43
N GLY A 148 15.70 -6.20 14.58
CA GLY A 148 17.16 -6.20 14.56
C GLY A 148 17.77 -5.75 15.89
N TYR A 149 17.10 -4.85 16.61
CA TYR A 149 17.49 -4.45 17.97
C TYR A 149 17.28 -5.57 18.99
N LEU A 150 16.12 -6.25 18.96
CA LEU A 150 15.82 -7.35 19.88
C LEU A 150 16.79 -8.51 19.71
N VAL A 151 17.12 -8.87 18.47
CA VAL A 151 18.12 -9.92 18.17
C VAL A 151 19.49 -9.56 18.75
N GLU A 152 19.91 -8.31 18.58
CA GLU A 152 21.20 -7.84 19.10
C GLU A 152 21.20 -7.74 20.64
N TRP A 153 20.08 -7.34 21.24
CA TRP A 153 19.92 -7.32 22.69
C TRP A 153 20.00 -8.74 23.27
N HIS A 154 19.27 -9.69 22.68
CA HIS A 154 19.32 -11.10 23.10
C HIS A 154 20.74 -11.68 22.97
N ARG A 155 21.45 -11.38 21.87
CA ARG A 155 22.85 -11.81 21.67
C ARG A 155 23.77 -11.32 22.78
N ARG A 156 23.63 -10.07 23.21
CA ARG A 156 24.45 -9.48 24.28
C ARG A 156 24.11 -10.06 25.64
N HIS A 157 22.83 -10.30 25.89
CA HIS A 157 22.40 -10.87 27.15
C HIS A 157 22.97 -12.28 27.32
N ASN A 158 22.84 -13.15 26.31
CA ASN A 158 23.38 -14.52 26.38
C ASN A 158 24.91 -14.56 26.54
N ALA A 159 25.64 -13.60 25.96
CA ALA A 159 27.10 -13.50 26.11
C ALA A 159 27.55 -13.17 27.55
N GLN A 160 26.65 -12.71 28.42
CA GLN A 160 26.97 -12.42 29.83
C GLN A 160 26.91 -13.68 30.72
N TRP A 161 26.25 -14.75 30.27
CA TRP A 161 26.03 -15.97 31.05
C TRP A 161 26.99 -17.11 30.69
N SER A 162 27.95 -16.87 29.80
CA SER A 162 28.96 -17.86 29.40
C SER A 162 30.30 -17.70 30.15
N TRP A 163 30.27 -17.22 31.39
CA TRP A 163 31.42 -17.11 32.28
C TRP A 163 31.44 -18.25 33.30
#